data_AF-A0A1G1LLC5-F1
#
_entry.id   AF-A0A1G1LLC5-F1
#
_cell.length_a   1.000
_cell.length_b   1.000
_cell.length_c   1.000
_cell.angle_alpha   90.00
_cell.angle_beta   90.00
_cell.angle_gamma   90.00
#
_symmetry.space_group_name_H-M   'P 1'
#
loop_
_entity.id
_entity.type
_entity.pdbx_description
1 polymer ?
#
loop_
_entity_poly.entity_id
_entity_poly.type
_entity_poly.pdbx_seq_one_letter_code
_entity_poly.pdbx_strand_id
1 'polypeptide(L)'
;MERIGIAASKFAKGNIWLYNLGVIMIAFLSSLFIFFVAGASIILSLLLLGYIIDQVTPVGFEKQWGVILRISMIALSVVIGIFNLMALVKNLKIKLPK
;
A
#
# COMPACT_ATOMS: atom_id res chain seq x y z
N MET A 1 9.03 -0.18 14.18
CA MET A 1 7.63 0.29 14.09
C MET A 1 7.09 0.86 15.41
N GLU A 2 7.81 0.81 16.54
CA GLU A 2 7.36 1.42 17.82
C GLU A 2 7.22 2.96 17.77
N ARG A 3 7.92 3.63 16.86
CA ARG A 3 7.88 5.10 16.72
C ARG A 3 6.52 5.65 16.30
N ILE A 4 5.70 4.87 15.58
CA ILE A 4 4.33 5.28 15.21
C ILE A 4 3.46 5.40 16.47
N GLY A 5 3.58 4.44 17.38
CA GLY A 5 2.94 4.49 18.69
C GLY A 5 3.42 5.66 19.55
N ILE A 6 4.70 6.01 19.52
CA ILE A 6 5.22 7.15 20.31
C ILE A 6 4.67 8.49 19.77
N ALA A 7 4.59 8.66 18.45
CA ALA A 7 4.02 9.85 17.82
C ALA A 7 2.51 9.97 18.07
N ALA A 8 1.76 8.87 17.93
CA ALA A 8 0.34 8.82 18.27
C ALA A 8 0.09 9.06 19.77
N SER A 9 0.96 8.56 20.66
CA SER A 9 0.86 8.79 22.10
C SER A 9 1.08 10.25 22.49
N LYS A 10 1.98 10.97 21.79
CA LYS A 10 2.17 12.42 21.99
C LYS A 10 0.94 13.22 21.56
N PHE A 11 0.26 12.81 20.49
CA PHE A 11 -0.97 13.44 20.04
C PHE A 11 -2.18 13.12 20.92
N ALA A 12 -2.26 11.89 21.43
CA ALA A 12 -3.43 11.38 22.12
C ALA A 12 -3.56 11.84 23.58
N LYS A 13 -2.49 12.37 24.21
CA LYS A 13 -2.47 12.81 25.63
C LYS A 13 -3.18 11.82 26.60
N GLY A 14 -3.15 10.51 26.31
CA GLY A 14 -3.80 9.47 27.11
C GLY A 14 -5.17 8.96 26.63
N ASN A 15 -5.79 9.55 25.61
CA ASN A 15 -7.05 9.04 25.05
C ASN A 15 -6.82 7.92 24.02
N ILE A 16 -7.24 6.69 24.34
CA ILE A 16 -7.09 5.49 23.50
C ILE A 16 -7.77 5.66 22.13
N TRP A 17 -8.90 6.38 22.05
CA TRP A 17 -9.63 6.54 20.80
C TRP A 17 -8.85 7.40 19.80
N LEU A 18 -8.31 8.54 20.25
CA LEU A 18 -7.42 9.40 19.45
C LEU A 18 -6.13 8.70 19.05
N TYR A 19 -5.58 7.85 19.94
CA TYR A 19 -4.41 7.04 19.63
C TYR A 19 -4.66 6.06 18.48
N ASN A 20 -5.74 5.27 18.56
CA ASN A 20 -6.09 4.29 17.53
C ASN A 20 -6.42 4.98 16.20
N LEU A 21 -7.11 6.13 16.22
CA LEU A 21 -7.39 6.91 15.02
C LEU A 21 -6.08 7.41 14.35
N GLY A 22 -5.13 7.91 15.14
CA GLY A 22 -3.82 8.32 14.65
C GLY A 22 -3.02 7.16 14.04
N VAL A 23 -3.03 5.98 14.68
CA VAL A 23 -2.37 4.78 14.15
C VAL A 23 -2.98 4.35 12.83
N ILE A 24 -4.32 4.31 12.71
CA ILE A 24 -5.02 3.97 11.47
C ILE A 24 -4.67 4.97 10.37
N MET A 25 -4.70 6.26 10.69
CA MET A 25 -4.44 7.32 9.71
C MET A 25 -3.00 7.27 9.18
N ILE A 26 -2.01 7.04 10.05
CA ILE A 26 -0.60 6.89 9.64
C ILE A 26 -0.38 5.59 8.85
N ALA A 27 -0.97 4.48 9.28
CA ALA A 27 -0.89 3.20 8.57
C ALA A 27 -1.53 3.29 7.18
N PHE A 28 -2.65 4.00 7.07
CA PHE A 28 -3.30 4.29 5.80
C PHE A 28 -2.43 5.18 4.91
N LEU A 29 -1.90 6.29 5.43
CA LEU A 29 -1.08 7.23 4.66
C LEU A 29 0.21 6.57 4.12
N SER A 30 0.85 5.74 4.95
CA SER A 30 2.04 4.97 4.52
C SER A 30 1.70 3.92 3.47
N SER A 31 0.58 3.21 3.63
CA SER A 31 0.10 2.23 2.63
C SER A 31 -0.22 2.92 1.29
N LEU A 32 -0.84 4.08 1.33
CA LEU A 32 -1.19 4.87 0.15
C LEU A 32 0.06 5.36 -0.59
N PHE A 33 1.07 5.82 0.17
CA PHE A 33 2.35 6.22 -0.40
C PHE A 33 3.06 5.07 -1.12
N ILE A 34 3.15 3.90 -0.47
CA ILE A 34 3.76 2.70 -1.07
C ILE A 34 2.98 2.27 -2.33
N PHE A 35 1.64 2.31 -2.28
CA PHE A 35 0.80 1.99 -3.43
C PHE A 35 1.07 2.91 -4.62
N PHE A 36 1.18 4.22 -4.39
CA PHE A 36 1.49 5.18 -5.46
C PHE A 36 2.87 4.97 -6.05
N VAL A 37 3.91 4.83 -5.22
CA VAL A 37 5.29 4.66 -5.71
C VAL A 37 5.45 3.34 -6.48
N ALA A 38 4.94 2.24 -5.92
CA ALA A 38 5.02 0.93 -6.57
C ALA A 38 4.13 0.85 -7.82
N GLY A 39 2.91 1.38 -7.75
CA GLY A 39 1.99 1.44 -8.89
C GLY A 39 2.55 2.27 -10.04
N ALA A 40 3.15 3.43 -9.76
CA ALA A 40 3.83 4.24 -10.76
C ALA A 40 5.01 3.47 -11.41
N SER A 41 5.80 2.76 -10.61
CA SER A 41 6.89 1.92 -11.14
C SER A 41 6.37 0.81 -12.07
N ILE A 42 5.26 0.14 -11.70
CA ILE A 42 4.65 -0.91 -12.53
C ILE A 42 4.19 -0.34 -13.87
N ILE A 43 3.48 0.80 -13.85
CA ILE A 43 3.02 1.47 -15.07
C ILE A 43 4.21 1.85 -15.96
N LEU A 44 5.25 2.42 -15.36
CA LEU A 44 6.44 2.85 -16.09
C LEU A 44 7.19 1.66 -16.72
N SER A 45 7.29 0.54 -15.99
CA SER A 45 7.81 -0.73 -16.54
C SER A 45 6.95 -1.27 -17.68
N LEU A 46 5.62 -1.25 -17.57
CA LEU A 46 4.72 -1.69 -18.64
C LEU A 46 4.84 -0.80 -19.88
N LEU A 47 5.02 0.51 -19.70
CA LEU A 47 5.19 1.47 -20.78
C LEU A 47 6.51 1.22 -21.54
N LEU A 48 7.61 1.01 -20.81
CA LEU A 48 8.90 0.60 -21.39
C LEU A 48 8.80 -0.73 -22.13
N LEU A 49 8.15 -1.73 -21.52
CA LEU A 49 7.97 -3.04 -22.14
C LEU A 49 7.14 -2.92 -23.42
N GLY A 50 6.07 -2.12 -23.40
CA GLY A 50 5.23 -1.84 -24.56
C GLY A 50 6.02 -1.19 -25.69
N TYR A 51 6.83 -0.18 -25.38
CA TYR A 51 7.68 0.50 -26.36
C TYR A 51 8.72 -0.44 -27.01
N ILE A 52 9.32 -1.35 -26.22
CA ILE A 52 10.29 -2.32 -26.74
C ILE A 52 9.60 -3.37 -27.61
N ILE A 53 8.46 -3.91 -27.16
CA ILE A 53 7.73 -4.97 -27.88
C ILE A 53 7.18 -4.47 -29.22
N ASP A 54 6.68 -3.23 -29.27
CA ASP A 54 6.17 -2.61 -30.50
C ASP A 54 7.27 -2.47 -31.58
N GLN A 55 8.51 -2.23 -31.18
CA GLN A 55 9.64 -2.15 -32.13
C GLN A 55 10.18 -3.51 -32.56
N VAL A 56 9.97 -4.57 -31.77
CA VAL A 56 10.60 -5.88 -31.99
C VAL A 56 9.63 -6.90 -32.60
N THR A 57 8.32 -6.77 -32.37
CA THR A 57 7.32 -7.75 -32.81
C THR A 57 6.05 -7.09 -33.35
N PRO A 58 5.56 -7.44 -34.54
CA PRO A 58 4.36 -6.86 -35.15
C PRO A 58 3.04 -7.39 -34.56
N VAL A 59 3.07 -7.99 -33.36
CA VAL A 59 1.92 -8.66 -32.75
C VAL A 59 1.23 -7.69 -31.79
N GLY A 60 0.04 -7.21 -32.16
CA GLY A 60 -0.74 -6.28 -31.33
C GLY A 60 -1.23 -6.91 -30.02
N PHE A 61 -0.51 -6.67 -28.92
CA PHE A 61 -0.83 -7.18 -27.58
C PHE A 61 -1.89 -6.35 -26.81
N GLU A 62 -2.57 -5.41 -27.46
CA GLU A 62 -3.46 -4.41 -26.83
C GLU A 62 -4.48 -5.00 -25.84
N LYS A 63 -5.05 -6.17 -26.12
CA LYS A 63 -6.03 -6.83 -25.24
C LYS A 63 -5.45 -7.43 -23.97
N GLN A 64 -4.15 -7.79 -23.94
CA GLN A 64 -3.55 -8.49 -22.80
C GLN A 64 -2.92 -7.53 -21.77
N TRP A 65 -2.50 -6.33 -22.18
CA TRP A 65 -1.92 -5.33 -21.27
C TRP A 65 -2.82 -4.95 -20.10
N GLY A 66 -4.13 -4.80 -20.36
CA GLY A 66 -5.11 -4.51 -19.31
C GLY A 66 -5.22 -5.64 -18.27
N VAL A 67 -5.08 -6.89 -18.70
CA VAL A 67 -5.10 -8.05 -17.79
C VAL A 67 -3.84 -8.09 -16.94
N ILE A 68 -2.67 -7.87 -17.56
CA ILE A 68 -1.38 -7.84 -16.86
C ILE A 68 -1.38 -6.73 -15.80
N LEU A 69 -1.79 -5.52 -16.18
CA LEU A 69 -1.88 -4.39 -15.26
C LEU A 69 -2.83 -4.69 -14.10
N ARG A 70 -4.01 -5.26 -14.39
CA ARG A 70 -4.97 -5.63 -13.34
C ARG A 70 -4.42 -6.66 -12.36
N ILE A 71 -3.73 -7.70 -12.85
CA ILE A 71 -3.10 -8.72 -12.01
C ILE A 71 -2.00 -8.09 -11.14
N SER A 72 -1.15 -7.25 -11.72
CA SER A 72 -0.09 -6.55 -10.97
C SER A 72 -0.65 -5.65 -9.88
N MET A 73 -1.73 -4.91 -10.16
CA MET A 73 -2.39 -4.07 -9.17
C MET A 73 -3.05 -4.88 -8.05
N ILE A 74 -3.69 -6.03 -8.37
CA ILE A 74 -4.25 -6.94 -7.36
C ILE A 74 -3.14 -7.49 -6.46
N ALA A 75 -2.03 -7.97 -7.04
CA ALA A 75 -0.90 -8.48 -6.28
C ALA A 75 -0.31 -7.39 -5.35
N LEU A 76 -0.16 -6.17 -5.86
CA LEU A 76 0.31 -5.03 -5.08
C LEU A 76 -0.64 -4.70 -3.91
N SER A 77 -1.96 -4.69 -4.15
CA SER A 77 -2.96 -4.48 -3.12
C SER A 77 -2.92 -5.55 -2.03
N VAL A 78 -2.71 -6.82 -2.38
CA VAL A 78 -2.59 -7.92 -1.41
C VAL A 78 -1.36 -7.71 -0.52
N VAL A 79 -0.20 -7.43 -1.11
CA VAL A 79 1.05 -7.21 -0.36
C VAL A 79 0.90 -6.03 0.61
N ILE A 80 0.38 -4.89 0.12
CA ILE A 80 0.18 -3.70 0.95
C ILE A 80 -0.87 -3.96 2.04
N GLY A 81 -1.95 -4.69 1.73
CA GLY A 81 -2.96 -5.09 2.70
C GLY A 81 -2.37 -5.90 3.85
N ILE A 82 -1.49 -6.85 3.55
CA ILE A 82 -0.78 -7.65 4.56
C ILE A 82 0.13 -6.78 5.44
N PHE A 83 0.89 -5.86 4.83
CA PHE A 83 1.73 -4.93 5.60
C PHE A 83 0.91 -3.99 6.49
N ASN A 84 -0.21 -3.49 5.98
CA ASN A 84 -1.12 -2.61 6.71
C ASN A 84 -1.76 -3.36 7.90
N LEU A 85 -2.22 -4.59 7.69
CA LEU A 85 -2.73 -5.45 8.75
C LEU A 85 -1.68 -5.71 9.84
N MET A 86 -0.44 -6.04 9.45
CA MET A 86 0.65 -6.20 10.42
C MET A 86 0.94 -4.92 11.21
N ALA A 87 0.91 -3.76 10.55
CA ALA A 87 1.12 -2.47 11.20
C ALA A 87 0.00 -2.16 12.20
N LEU A 88 -1.25 -2.45 11.83
CA LEU A 88 -2.42 -2.30 12.71
C LEU A 88 -2.34 -3.23 13.91
N VAL A 89 -2.09 -4.53 13.71
CA VAL A 89 -2.01 -5.51 14.81
C VAL A 89 -0.92 -5.15 15.81
N LYS A 90 0.24 -4.67 15.35
CA LYS A 90 1.36 -4.30 16.23
C LYS A 90 1.16 -2.97 16.97
N ASN A 91 0.34 -2.06 16.46
CA ASN A 91 0.20 -0.71 17.01
C ASN A 91 -1.17 -0.40 17.60
N LEU A 92 -2.22 -1.17 17.31
CA LEU A 92 -3.52 -1.01 17.95
C LEU A 92 -3.42 -1.47 19.41
N LYS A 93 -3.67 -0.55 20.33
CA LYS A 93 -3.90 -0.90 21.73
C LYS A 93 -5.36 -1.31 21.87
N ILE A 94 -5.61 -2.62 21.80
CA ILE A 94 -6.92 -3.18 22.14
C ILE A 94 -7.03 -3.13 23.66
N LYS A 95 -7.87 -2.23 24.18
CA LYS A 95 -8.39 -2.38 25.53
C LYS A 95 -9.28 -3.62 25.51
N LEU A 96 -8.78 -4.76 25.99
CA LEU A 96 -9.69 -5.81 26.43
C LEU A 96 -10.55 -5.17 27.55
N PRO A 97 -11.89 -5.17 27.45
CA PRO A 97 -12.71 -5.00 28.64
C PRO A 97 -12.32 -6.14 29.59
N LYS A 98 -11.90 -5.77 30.81
CA LYS A 98 -11.72 -6.73 31.91
C LYS A 98 -13.05 -7.34 32.27
#